data_AF-A0AAD9UTZ6-F1
#
_entry.id   AF-A0AAD9UTZ6-F1
#
_cell.length_a   1.000
_cell.length_b   1.000
_cell.length_c   1.000
_cell.angle_alpha   90.00
_cell.angle_beta   90.00
_cell.angle_gamma   90.00
#
_symmetry.space_group_name_H-M   'P 1'
#
loop_
_entity.id
_entity.type
_entity.pdbx_description
1 polymer ?
#
loop_
_entity_poly.entity_id
_entity_poly.type
_entity_poly.pdbx_seq_one_letter_code
_entity_poly.pdbx_strand_id
1 'polypeptide(L)'
;MDDLKTYHKSSAKVTTFTNRLEDMFSDIGLDWGIQKCTTIHIKGGKLENTENQPLTSGSQIPVLGEEDHYKFLGKLQNIKQLDQASQEYLRRLAAIWTSPLTIPRKVEATNTLSYPVLE
;
A
#
# COMPACT_ATOMS: atom_id res chain seq x y z
N MET A 1 -2.81 -8.34 -16.21
CA MET A 1 -2.34 -7.56 -15.04
C MET A 1 -3.40 -7.81 -14.00
N ASP A 2 -3.09 -8.65 -13.03
CA ASP A 2 -4.14 -9.32 -12.23
C ASP A 2 -4.02 -8.96 -10.74
N ASP A 3 -2.89 -8.38 -10.33
CA ASP A 3 -2.65 -7.87 -8.99
C ASP A 3 -3.33 -6.51 -8.79
N LEU A 4 -4.30 -6.45 -7.88
CA LEU A 4 -5.03 -5.23 -7.54
C LEU A 4 -4.77 -4.80 -6.09
N LYS A 5 -4.51 -3.50 -5.89
CA LYS A 5 -4.45 -2.87 -4.56
C LYS A 5 -5.34 -1.65 -4.54
N THR A 6 -6.24 -1.56 -3.56
CA THR A 6 -7.19 -0.45 -3.42
C THR A 6 -7.09 0.21 -2.05
N TYR A 7 -7.36 1.52 -1.99
CA TYR A 7 -7.32 2.31 -0.78
C TYR A 7 -8.69 2.93 -0.52
N HIS A 8 -9.17 2.82 0.72
CA HIS A 8 -10.49 3.30 1.12
C HIS A 8 -10.40 4.07 2.43
N LYS A 9 -11.22 5.12 2.58
CA LYS A 9 -11.24 5.95 3.80
C LYS A 9 -11.96 5.32 4.99
N SER A 10 -12.73 4.25 4.77
CA SER A 10 -13.60 3.64 5.79
C SER A 10 -13.75 2.15 5.53
N SER A 11 -13.79 1.36 6.59
CA SER A 11 -14.01 -0.09 6.53
C SER A 11 -15.34 -0.46 5.84
N ALA A 12 -16.42 0.28 6.09
CA ALA A 12 -17.71 0.02 5.44
C ALA A 12 -17.65 0.13 3.90
N LYS A 13 -16.80 1.02 3.38
CA LYS A 13 -16.56 1.12 1.93
C LYS A 13 -15.75 -0.05 1.41
N VAL A 14 -14.77 -0.53 2.18
CA VAL A 14 -14.02 -1.75 1.86
C VAL A 14 -14.99 -2.92 1.73
N THR A 15 -15.90 -3.12 2.69
CA THR A 15 -16.87 -4.24 2.66
C THR A 15 -17.78 -4.20 1.45
N THR A 16 -18.35 -3.03 1.16
CA THR A 16 -19.22 -2.86 0.00
C THR A 16 -18.45 -3.10 -1.30
N PHE A 17 -17.18 -2.69 -1.36
CA PHE A 17 -16.33 -2.86 -2.53
C PHE A 17 -15.87 -4.31 -2.71
N THR A 18 -15.46 -5.00 -1.66
CA THR A 18 -15.03 -6.41 -1.72
C THR A 18 -16.16 -7.33 -2.16
N ASN A 19 -17.39 -7.08 -1.69
CA ASN A 19 -18.55 -7.86 -2.12
C ASN A 19 -18.87 -7.64 -3.60
N ARG A 20 -18.80 -6.38 -4.06
CA ARG A 20 -18.98 -6.07 -5.50
C ARG A 20 -17.89 -6.66 -6.36
N LEU A 21 -16.65 -6.72 -5.86
CA LEU A 21 -15.57 -7.40 -6.58
C LEU A 21 -15.85 -8.89 -6.70
N GLU A 22 -16.30 -9.55 -5.64
CA GLU A 22 -16.70 -10.96 -5.68
C GLU A 22 -17.72 -11.24 -6.78
N ASP A 23 -18.81 -10.47 -6.78
CA ASP A 23 -19.87 -10.57 -7.78
C ASP A 23 -19.32 -10.31 -9.19
N MET A 24 -18.51 -9.26 -9.35
CA MET A 24 -17.91 -8.91 -10.64
C MET A 24 -17.00 -10.01 -11.19
N PHE A 25 -16.14 -10.62 -10.36
CA PHE A 25 -15.27 -11.72 -10.76
C PHE A 25 -16.10 -12.94 -11.19
N SER A 26 -17.14 -13.27 -10.43
CA SER A 26 -18.09 -14.33 -10.77
C SER A 26 -18.81 -14.07 -12.10
N ASP A 27 -19.31 -12.84 -12.31
CA ASP A 27 -20.06 -12.43 -13.51
C ASP A 27 -19.22 -12.52 -14.79
N ILE A 28 -17.91 -12.26 -14.71
CA ILE A 28 -16.97 -12.39 -15.84
C ILE A 28 -16.38 -13.80 -15.97
N GLY A 29 -16.80 -14.75 -15.13
CA GLY A 29 -16.36 -16.14 -15.16
C GLY A 29 -14.95 -16.38 -14.63
N LEU A 30 -14.46 -15.51 -13.73
CA LEU A 30 -13.16 -15.63 -13.08
C LEU A 30 -13.31 -16.05 -11.62
N ASP A 31 -12.40 -16.92 -11.16
CA ASP A 31 -12.30 -17.28 -9.75
C ASP A 31 -11.52 -16.21 -8.97
N TRP A 32 -12.14 -15.66 -7.93
CA TRP A 32 -11.47 -14.68 -7.08
C TRP A 32 -10.58 -15.42 -6.07
N GLY A 33 -9.27 -15.33 -6.23
CA GLY A 33 -8.28 -15.94 -5.35
C GLY A 33 -8.18 -15.28 -3.96
N ILE A 34 -9.28 -15.25 -3.20
CA ILE A 34 -9.46 -14.62 -1.88
C ILE A 34 -8.36 -15.03 -0.89
N GLN A 35 -7.91 -16.28 -0.93
CA GLN A 35 -6.83 -16.83 -0.11
C GLN A 35 -5.48 -16.13 -0.30
N LYS A 36 -5.29 -15.39 -1.38
CA LYS A 36 -4.09 -14.58 -1.65
C LYS A 36 -4.29 -13.10 -1.30
N CYS A 37 -5.52 -12.69 -0.98
CA CYS A 37 -5.84 -11.32 -0.63
C CYS A 37 -5.60 -11.07 0.87
N THR A 38 -5.33 -9.81 1.22
CA THR A 38 -5.24 -9.37 2.60
C THR A 38 -5.74 -7.93 2.74
N THR A 39 -6.19 -7.56 3.93
CA THR A 39 -6.65 -6.21 4.25
C THR A 39 -5.77 -5.58 5.32
N ILE A 40 -5.61 -4.26 5.27
CA ILE A 40 -4.90 -3.48 6.30
C ILE A 40 -5.78 -2.29 6.68
N HIS A 41 -5.99 -2.08 7.97
CA HIS A 41 -6.70 -0.93 8.51
C HIS A 41 -5.71 0.00 9.21
N ILE A 42 -5.54 1.22 8.70
CA ILE A 42 -4.61 2.21 9.26
C ILE A 42 -5.42 3.43 9.72
N LYS A 43 -5.26 3.80 10.99
CA LYS A 43 -5.90 4.97 11.59
C LYS A 43 -4.87 5.81 12.32
N GLY A 44 -4.73 7.07 11.93
CA GLY A 44 -3.72 7.98 12.51
C GLY A 44 -2.28 7.48 12.37
N GLY A 45 -1.97 6.76 11.29
CA GLY A 45 -0.63 6.20 11.03
C GLY A 45 -0.32 4.91 11.80
N LYS A 46 -1.25 4.37 12.58
CA LYS A 46 -1.09 3.10 13.30
C LYS A 46 -1.99 2.02 12.72
N LEU A 47 -1.55 0.76 12.78
CA LEU A 47 -2.37 -0.39 12.45
C LEU A 47 -3.50 -0.51 13.47
N GLU A 48 -4.74 -0.61 13.00
CA GLU A 48 -5.90 -0.90 13.82
C GLU A 48 -6.15 -2.40 13.77
N ASN A 49 -5.95 -3.09 14.91
CA ASN A 49 -6.28 -4.50 15.02
C ASN A 49 -7.79 -4.68 14.84
N THR A 50 -8.15 -5.16 13.66
CA THR A 50 -9.54 -5.37 13.24
C THR A 50 -9.72 -6.85 12.92
N GLU A 51 -10.94 -7.35 13.09
CA GLU A 51 -11.30 -8.70 12.68
C GLU A 51 -11.17 -8.87 11.15
N ASN A 52 -11.13 -10.13 10.71
CA ASN A 52 -11.12 -10.47 9.29
C ASN A 52 -12.29 -9.82 8.56
N GLN A 53 -12.05 -9.44 7.32
CA GLN A 53 -13.03 -8.77 6.50
C GLN A 53 -14.03 -9.81 5.94
N PRO A 54 -15.30 -9.79 6.35
CA PRO A 54 -16.27 -10.78 5.90
C PRO A 54 -16.79 -10.44 4.50
N LEU A 55 -17.02 -11.49 3.70
CA LEU A 55 -17.69 -11.41 2.40
C LEU A 55 -19.11 -11.98 2.50
N THR A 56 -19.96 -11.58 1.56
CA THR A 56 -21.35 -12.06 1.46
C THR A 56 -21.46 -13.57 1.25
N SER A 57 -20.48 -14.19 0.59
CA SER A 57 -20.43 -15.64 0.38
C SER A 57 -20.04 -16.45 1.62
N GLY A 58 -19.74 -15.80 2.75
CA GLY A 58 -19.27 -16.45 3.98
C GLY A 58 -17.75 -16.66 4.07
N SER A 59 -17.04 -16.37 2.99
CA SER A 59 -15.57 -16.30 2.96
C SER A 59 -15.07 -15.07 3.74
N GLN A 60 -13.80 -15.07 4.14
CA GLN A 60 -13.18 -13.96 4.86
C GLN A 60 -11.80 -13.63 4.29
N ILE A 61 -11.50 -12.34 4.16
CA ILE A 61 -10.16 -11.86 3.82
C ILE A 61 -9.39 -11.58 5.12
N PRO A 62 -8.21 -12.20 5.33
CA PRO A 62 -7.44 -12.00 6.54
C PRO A 62 -6.87 -10.59 6.64
N VAL A 63 -6.85 -10.05 7.86
CA VAL A 63 -6.15 -8.79 8.16
C VAL A 63 -4.67 -9.07 8.37
N LEU A 64 -3.80 -8.27 7.74
CA LEU A 64 -2.35 -8.38 7.90
C LEU A 64 -1.92 -7.85 9.27
N GLY A 65 -1.16 -8.65 10.02
CA GLY A 65 -0.57 -8.23 11.29
C GLY A 65 0.57 -7.22 11.13
N GLU A 66 0.99 -6.63 12.25
CA GLU A 66 2.05 -5.61 12.26
C GLU A 66 3.43 -6.15 11.85
N GLU A 67 3.72 -7.40 12.22
CA GLU A 67 4.98 -8.08 11.89
C GLU A 67 4.88 -8.91 10.60
N ASP A 68 3.69 -8.98 9.99
CA ASP A 68 3.48 -9.71 8.74
C ASP A 68 3.94 -8.88 7.54
N HIS A 69 4.23 -9.58 6.44
CA HIS A 69 4.72 -8.98 5.22
C HIS A 69 3.87 -9.45 4.05
N TYR A 70 3.45 -8.51 3.20
CA TYR A 70 2.71 -8.81 1.98
C TYR A 70 3.53 -8.45 0.76
N LYS A 71 3.60 -9.32 -0.25
CA LYS A 71 4.36 -9.05 -1.48
C LYS A 71 3.41 -8.53 -2.55
N PHE A 72 3.62 -7.30 -3.00
CA PHE A 72 2.87 -6.70 -4.11
C PHE A 72 3.84 -6.28 -5.22
N LEU A 73 3.62 -6.78 -6.45
CA LEU A 73 4.47 -6.53 -7.62
C LEU A 73 5.98 -6.78 -7.34
N GLY A 74 6.29 -7.88 -6.65
CA GLY A 74 7.68 -8.23 -6.34
C GLY A 74 8.26 -7.55 -5.10
N LYS A 75 7.63 -6.49 -4.58
CA LYS A 75 8.10 -5.72 -3.43
C LYS A 75 7.42 -6.18 -2.15
N LEU A 76 8.22 -6.50 -1.14
CA LEU A 76 7.70 -6.73 0.21
C LEU A 76 7.18 -5.41 0.76
N GLN A 77 5.95 -5.46 1.26
CA GLN A 77 5.24 -4.38 1.91
C GLN A 77 4.93 -4.77 3.35
N ASN A 78 5.35 -3.91 4.26
CA ASN A 78 5.00 -3.93 5.67
C ASN A 78 4.55 -2.50 6.04
N ILE A 79 3.75 -2.36 7.08
CA ILE A 79 3.29 -1.06 7.61
C ILE A 79 4.49 -0.13 7.92
N LYS A 80 5.62 -0.68 8.39
CA LYS A 80 6.88 0.04 8.67
C LYS A 80 7.61 0.53 7.41
N GLN A 81 7.18 0.14 6.21
CA GLN A 81 7.85 0.52 4.98
C GLN A 81 7.71 2.02 4.67
N LEU A 82 6.65 2.68 5.16
CA LEU A 82 6.54 4.14 5.05
C LEU A 82 7.65 4.84 5.85
N ASP A 83 7.94 4.33 7.05
CA ASP A 83 9.04 4.84 7.88
C ASP A 83 10.39 4.59 7.20
N GLN A 84 10.61 3.39 6.65
CA GLN A 84 11.84 3.09 5.89
C GLN A 84 11.98 3.95 4.64
N ALA A 85 10.89 4.18 3.89
CA ALA A 85 10.88 5.02 2.71
C ALA A 85 11.16 6.49 3.06
N SER A 86 10.59 6.99 4.17
CA SER A 86 10.87 8.35 4.65
C SER A 86 12.31 8.51 5.13
N GLN A 87 12.86 7.52 5.85
CA GLN A 87 14.26 7.49 6.26
C GLN A 87 15.21 7.49 5.06
N GLU A 88 14.94 6.65 4.05
CA GLU A 88 15.76 6.59 2.83
C GLU A 88 15.64 7.88 2.00
N TYR A 89 14.45 8.49 1.95
CA TYR A 89 14.26 9.80 1.33
C TYR A 89 15.11 10.87 2.03
N LEU A 90 15.06 10.94 3.36
CA LEU A 90 15.87 11.88 4.14
C LEU A 90 17.38 11.60 3.99
N ARG A 91 17.78 10.33 3.94
CA ARG A 91 19.18 9.93 3.70
C ARG A 91 19.68 10.42 2.35
N ARG A 92 18.89 10.23 1.29
CA ARG A 92 19.23 10.71 -0.06
C ARG A 92 19.26 12.23 -0.14
N LEU A 93 18.29 12.89 0.49
CA LEU A 93 18.24 14.35 0.59
C LEU A 93 19.50 14.87 1.30
N ALA A 94 19.86 14.29 2.44
CA ALA A 94 21.08 14.66 3.17
C ALA A 94 22.34 14.49 2.29
N ALA A 95 22.44 13.40 1.52
CA ALA A 95 23.56 13.18 0.60
C ALA A 95 23.65 14.28 -0.49
N ILE A 96 22.51 14.71 -1.05
CA ILE A 96 22.47 15.82 -2.02
C ILE A 96 22.95 17.12 -1.36
N TRP A 97 22.44 17.44 -0.17
CA TRP A 97 22.72 18.73 0.48
C TRP A 97 24.11 18.82 1.10
N THR A 98 24.72 17.70 1.46
CA THR A 98 26.11 17.62 1.95
C THR A 98 27.15 17.53 0.82
N SER A 99 26.73 17.24 -0.41
CA SER A 99 27.63 17.21 -1.57
C SER A 99 28.23 18.59 -1.93
N PRO A 100 29.37 18.63 -2.64
CA PRO A 100 29.97 19.87 -3.14
C PRO A 100 29.24 20.47 -4.36
N LEU A 101 27.99 20.07 -4.64
CA LEU A 101 27.20 20.63 -5.72
C LEU A 101 26.85 22.12 -5.48
N THR A 102 26.78 22.89 -6.56
CA THR A 102 26.26 24.26 -6.53
C THR A 102 24.78 24.27 -6.15
N ILE A 103 24.30 25.33 -5.50
CA ILE A 103 22.90 25.46 -5.04
C ILE A 103 21.88 25.12 -6.15
N PRO A 104 21.99 25.63 -7.40
CA PRO A 104 21.03 25.31 -8.45
C PRO A 104 20.95 23.80 -8.75
N ARG A 105 22.10 23.11 -8.78
CA ARG A 105 22.18 21.66 -9.00
C ARG A 105 21.62 20.84 -7.83
N LYS A 106 21.74 21.35 -6.59
CA LYS A 106 21.11 20.72 -5.41
C LYS A 106 19.58 20.80 -5.49
N VAL A 107 19.05 21.94 -5.93
CA VAL A 107 17.61 22.14 -6.15
C VAL A 107 17.11 21.20 -7.26
N GLU A 108 17.80 21.14 -8.39
CA GLU A 108 17.47 20.25 -9.50
C GLU A 108 17.47 18.77 -9.06
N ALA A 109 18.52 18.31 -8.39
CA ALA A 109 18.62 16.94 -7.89
C ALA A 109 17.52 16.60 -6.87
N THR A 110 17.13 17.57 -6.03
CA THR A 110 16.01 17.41 -5.09
C THR A 110 14.69 17.26 -5.85
N ASN A 111 14.46 18.09 -6.87
CA ASN A 111 13.26 18.02 -7.71
C ASN A 111 13.17 16.71 -8.50
N THR A 112 14.29 16.20 -9.02
CA THR A 112 14.34 14.87 -9.67
C THR A 112 13.99 13.75 -8.70
N LEU A 113 14.39 13.86 -7.43
CA LEU A 113 14.07 12.87 -6.40
C LEU A 113 12.57 12.90 -6.02
N SER A 114 11.92 14.06 -6.05
CA SER A 114 10.51 14.24 -5.68
C SER A 114 9.51 14.05 -6.83
N TYR A 115 9.94 14.20 -8.08
CA TYR A 115 9.11 13.94 -9.27
C TYR A 115 8.41 12.57 -9.31
N PRO A 116 9.06 11.43 -8.98
CA PRO A 116 8.41 10.13 -8.98
C PRO A 116 7.35 9.91 -7.88
N VAL A 117 7.03 10.94 -7.08
CA VAL A 117 6.00 10.91 -6.02
C VAL A 117 4.77 11.77 -6.38
N LEU A 118 4.89 12.65 -7.39
CA LEU A 118 3.84 13.63 -7.74
C LEU A 118 3.05 13.29 -9.03
N GLU A 119 3.37 12.18 -9.69
CA GLU A 119 2.60 11.62 -10.83
C GLU A 119 1.71 10.46 -10.40
#